data_AF-A0A962ZBP6-F1
#
_entry.id   AF-A0A962ZBP6-F1
#
_cell.length_a   1.000
_cell.length_b   1.000
_cell.length_c   1.000
_cell.angle_alpha   90.00
_cell.angle_beta   90.00
_cell.angle_gamma   90.00
#
_symmetry.space_group_name_H-M   'P 1'
#
loop_
_entity.id
_entity.type
_entity.pdbx_description
1 polymer ?
#
loop_
_entity_poly.entity_id
_entity_poly.type
_entity_poly.pdbx_seq_one_letter_code
_entity_poly.pdbx_strand_id
1 'polypeptide(L)' 'MPAAASIRIGTRGSPLALAQAHMVRDALARTAEIVVIRTTGDHILDRPLAE' A
#
# COMPACT_ATOMS: atom_id res chain seq x y z
N MET A 1 26.07 -2.72 13.41
CA MET A 1 25.41 -2.61 12.08
C MET A 1 24.31 -1.57 12.24
N PRO A 2 24.24 -0.48 11.46
CA PRO A 2 23.12 0.44 11.59
C PRO A 2 21.84 -0.34 11.29
N ALA A 3 20.83 -0.25 12.15
CA ALA A 3 19.53 -0.84 11.89
C ALA A 3 19.04 -0.28 10.55
N ALA A 4 18.90 -1.14 9.54
CA ALA A 4 18.50 -0.73 8.20
C ALA A 4 17.21 0.10 8.31
N ALA A 5 17.23 1.33 7.79
CA ALA A 5 16.07 2.21 7.84
C ALA A 5 14.85 1.46 7.29
N SER A 6 13.76 1.44 8.07
CA SER A 6 12.55 0.71 7.70
C SER A 6 11.98 1.24 6.39
N ILE A 7 11.65 0.33 5.46
CA ILE A 7 10.95 0.70 4.22
C ILE A 7 9.51 1.07 4.57
N ARG A 8 8.99 2.14 3.96
CA ARG A 8 7.56 2.48 4.03
C ARG A 8 6.88 2.07 2.73
N ILE A 9 5.85 1.23 2.82
CA ILE A 9 5.04 0.76 1.70
C ILE A 9 3.73 1.57 1.70
N GLY A 10 3.58 2.49 0.76
CA GLY A 10 2.33 3.21 0.53
C GLY A 10 1.30 2.31 -0.17
N THR A 11 0.09 2.21 0.36
CA THR A 11 -1.01 1.43 -0.25
C THR A 11 -2.38 2.09 -0.08
N ARG A 12 -3.37 1.71 -0.89
CA ARG A 12 -4.76 2.14 -0.69
C ARG A 12 -5.37 1.43 0.52
N GLY A 13 -6.44 2.01 1.08
CA GLY A 13 -7.11 1.45 2.27
C GLY A 13 -8.09 0.30 1.99
N SER A 14 -8.26 -0.14 0.75
CA SER A 14 -9.19 -1.23 0.44
C SER A 14 -8.67 -2.59 0.96
N PRO A 15 -9.56 -3.53 1.35
CA PRO A 15 -9.14 -4.83 1.89
C PRO A 15 -8.16 -5.59 0.98
N LEU A 16 -8.38 -5.55 -0.34
CA LEU A 16 -7.49 -6.17 -1.32
C LEU A 16 -6.12 -5.49 -1.37
N ALA A 17 -6.07 -4.15 -1.36
CA ALA A 17 -4.81 -3.41 -1.40
C ALA A 17 -3.96 -3.61 -0.14
N LEU A 18 -4.61 -3.77 1.02
CA LEU A 18 -3.94 -4.13 2.27
C LEU A 18 -3.37 -5.55 2.21
N ALA A 19 -4.14 -6.52 1.72
CA ALA A 19 -3.64 -7.89 1.53
C ALA A 19 -2.42 -7.93 0.59
N GLN A 20 -2.46 -7.17 -0.51
CA GLN A 20 -1.33 -7.02 -1.44
C GLN A 20 -0.11 -6.39 -0.77
N ALA A 21 -0.29 -5.33 0.01
CA ALA A 21 0.81 -4.69 0.74
C ALA A 21 1.44 -5.62 1.80
N HIS A 22 0.63 -6.44 2.48
CA HIS A 22 1.11 -7.47 3.39
C HIS A 22 1.93 -8.54 2.65
N MET A 23 1.46 -9.03 1.50
CA MET A 23 2.22 -9.99 0.69
C MET A 23 3.59 -9.44 0.28
N VAL A 24 3.68 -8.16 -0.12
CA VAL A 24 4.96 -7.52 -0.47
C VAL A 24 5.84 -7.35 0.77
N ARG A 25 5.29 -6.91 1.90
CA ARG A 25 6.02 -6.79 3.17
C ARG A 25 6.64 -8.13 3.57
N ASP A 26 5.87 -9.20 3.50
CA ASP A 26 6.30 -10.54 3.94
C ASP A 26 7.34 -11.14 3.00
N ALA A 27 7.38 -10.70 1.73
CA ALA A 27 8.42 -11.08 0.78
C ALA A 27 9.73 -10.28 0.91
N LEU A 28 9.72 -9.14 1.62
CA LEU A 28 10.91 -8.31 1.80
C LEU A 28 11.82 -8.90 2.90
N ALA A 29 13.11 -9.03 2.61
CA ALA A 29 14.13 -9.45 3.57
C ALA A 29 14.52 -8.34 4.59
N ARG A 30 13.63 -7.36 4.83
CA ARG A 30 13.86 -6.25 5.77
C ARG A 30 12.57 -5.71 6.35
N THR A 31 12.67 -4.99 7.47
CA THR A 31 11.53 -4.39 8.16
C THR A 31 10.81 -3.36 7.27
N ALA A 32 9.52 -3.55 7.05
CA ALA A 32 8.66 -2.63 6.31
C ALA A 32 7.39 -2.24 7.10
N GLU A 33 7.05 -0.96 7.04
CA GLU A 33 5.84 -0.36 7.59
C GLU A 33 4.81 -0.15 6.46
N ILE A 34 3.55 -0.50 6.69
CA ILE A 34 2.46 -0.23 5.74
C ILE A 34 1.84 1.12 6.08
N VAL A 35 1.81 2.02 5.10
CA VAL A 35 1.25 3.36 5.22
C VAL A 35 0.07 3.48 4.27
N VAL A 36 -1.13 3.71 4.81
CA VAL A 36 -2.32 3.94 3.98
C VAL A 36 -2.29 5.35 3.40
N ILE A 37 -2.44 5.46 2.09
CA ILE A 37 -2.57 6.72 1.36
C ILE A 37 -3.98 6.83 0.77
N ARG A 38 -4.48 8.07 0.68
CA ARG A 38 -5.74 8.38 -0.01
C ARG A 38 -5.46 8.75 -1.46
N THR A 39 -6.25 8.19 -2.38
CA THR A 39 -6.22 8.54 -3.80
C THR A 39 -7.56 9.12 -4.23
N THR A 40 -7.56 9.96 -5.27
CA THR A 40 -8.81 10.54 -5.83
C THR A 40 -9.76 9.46 -6.36
N GLY A 41 -9.22 8.35 -6.88
CA GLY A 41 -10.01 7.21 -7.33
C GLY A 41 -10.77 6.47 -6.21
N ASP A 42 -10.43 6.70 -4.94
CA ASP A 42 -11.19 6.13 -3.81
C ASP A 42 -12.51 6.88 -3.58
N HIS A 43 -12.65 8.09 -4.12
CA HIS A 43 -13.85 8.94 -4.00
C HIS A 43 -14.75 8.88 -5.23
N ILE A 44 -14.19 8.50 -6.38
CA ILE A 44 -14.88 8.50 -7.68
C ILE A 44 -15.35 7.08 -7.96
N LEU A 45 -16.58 6.77 -7.58
CA LEU A 45 -17.23 5.46 -7.76
C LEU A 45 -18.44 5.51 -8.71
N ASP A 46 -18.84 6.72 -9.10
CA ASP A 46 -20.09 7.04 -9.79
C ASP A 46 -19.93 7.21 -11.30
N ARG A 47 -18.71 7.04 -11.84
CA ARG A 47 -18.43 7.12 -13.28
C ARG A 47 -17.53 5.99 -13.76
N PRO A 48 -17.62 5.60 -15.04
CA PRO A 48 -16.67 4.67 -15.65
C PRO A 48 -15.22 5.15 -15.51
N LEU A 49 -14.29 4.21 -15.34
CA LEU A 49 -12.86 4.52 -15.25
C LEU A 49 -12.27 4.94 -16.62
N ALA A 50 -12.85 4.44 -17.70
CA ALA A 50 -12.45 4.75 -19.07
C ALA A 50 -13.58 5.49 -19.81
N GLU A 51 -13.23 6.65 -20.35
CA GLU A 51 -13.79 7.21 -21.58
C GLU A 51 -12.80 6.97 -22.73
#